data_AF-A0A9W3K6L6-F1
#
_entry.id   AF-A0A9W3K6L6-F1
#
_cell.length_a   1.000
_cell.length_b   1.000
_cell.length_c   1.000
_cell.angle_alpha   90.00
_cell.angle_beta   90.00
_cell.angle_gamma   90.00
#
_symmetry.space_group_name_H-M   'P 1'
#
loop_
_entity.id
_entity.type
_entity.pdbx_description
1 polymer ?
#
loop_
_entity_poly.entity_id
_entity_poly.type
_entity_poly.pdbx_seq_one_letter_code
_entity_poly.pdbx_strand_id
1 'polypeptide(L)'
;MNQAFNYEAPTPIVSLPTQVIVAPSAIRARDPSLPFETQFQLLAMQYRHVTLQDALASGNAFYDPLKQSWAIYTKRPVASFKGLVFEAMLARLCREHPDVVGRRALAWCTNRTVGRVTDKMVNEYIPFITADSRLQNRPLTATFYNPGSPFDLQFYRVNEAGAAELARQVDTGALAGIQAKAIQGDERSEVIDPVLSGRYPHVLTMLKHKTGEHSYEVCRRLLTAMSQKGEITHEQALDALNRITYPGALGIDQGYIEDYSEYINISYKQQVQLRSDYIEAIALEVSENLTTSPGGILVPARQDLILPPTL
;
A
#
# COMPACT_ATOMS: atom_id res chain seq x y z
N MET A 1 84.00 -2.65 -18.40
CA MET A 1 83.06 -3.33 -17.49
C MET A 1 82.23 -2.25 -16.80
N ASN A 2 81.06 -1.91 -17.36
CA ASN A 2 80.12 -0.95 -16.78
C ASN A 2 78.83 -1.69 -16.46
N GLN A 3 78.59 -1.98 -15.19
CA GLN A 3 77.30 -2.46 -14.69
C GLN A 3 76.35 -1.25 -14.64
N ALA A 4 75.33 -1.25 -15.50
CA ALA A 4 74.19 -0.36 -15.37
C ALA A 4 73.27 -0.90 -14.28
N PHE A 5 73.16 -0.17 -13.17
CA PHE A 5 72.13 -0.40 -12.16
C PHE A 5 70.78 0.06 -12.73
N ASN A 6 69.93 -0.88 -13.13
CA ASN A 6 68.51 -0.62 -13.34
C ASN A 6 67.83 -0.46 -11.97
N TYR A 7 67.61 0.78 -11.55
CA TYR A 7 66.65 1.09 -10.50
C TYR A 7 65.26 1.12 -11.13
N GLU A 8 64.57 -0.02 -11.13
CA GLU A 8 63.11 -0.01 -11.29
C GLU A 8 62.49 0.53 -10.00
N ALA A 9 61.98 1.75 -10.05
CA ALA A 9 61.14 2.27 -8.98
C ALA A 9 59.85 1.44 -8.94
N PRO A 10 59.43 0.89 -7.79
CA PRO A 10 58.14 0.22 -7.70
C PRO A 10 57.05 1.28 -7.90
N THR A 11 56.34 1.22 -9.04
CA THR A 11 55.08 1.94 -9.22
C THR A 11 54.14 1.53 -8.10
N PRO A 12 53.65 2.45 -7.25
CA PRO A 12 52.62 2.10 -6.29
C PRO A 12 51.36 1.75 -7.09
N ILE A 13 50.96 0.48 -7.05
CA ILE A 13 49.62 0.07 -7.43
C ILE A 13 48.70 0.65 -6.37
N VAL A 14 48.21 1.86 -6.61
CA VAL A 14 47.07 2.40 -5.86
C VAL A 14 45.85 1.68 -6.38
N SER A 15 45.47 0.58 -5.73
CA SER A 15 44.13 0.02 -5.86
C SER A 15 43.15 1.01 -5.22
N LEU A 16 42.55 1.87 -6.05
CA LEU A 16 41.40 2.66 -5.65
C LEU A 16 40.29 1.68 -5.25
N PRO A 17 39.74 1.73 -4.03
CA PRO A 17 38.51 1.02 -3.74
C PRO A 17 37.44 1.65 -4.62
N THR A 18 37.03 0.96 -5.67
CA THR A 18 35.89 1.36 -6.48
C THR A 18 34.65 1.27 -5.59
N GLN A 19 34.35 2.33 -4.85
CA GLN A 19 33.07 2.47 -4.17
C GLN A 19 32.03 2.65 -5.26
N VAL A 20 31.40 1.54 -5.66
CA VAL A 20 30.26 1.60 -6.57
C VAL A 20 29.09 2.11 -5.74
N ILE A 21 28.67 3.35 -6.01
CA ILE A 21 27.43 3.89 -5.46
C ILE A 21 26.28 3.18 -6.20
N VAL A 22 25.77 2.13 -5.58
CA VAL A 22 24.60 1.39 -6.09
C VAL A 22 23.36 2.03 -5.47
N ALA A 23 22.35 2.32 -6.30
CA ALA A 23 21.06 2.76 -5.79
C ALA A 23 20.52 1.72 -4.79
N PRO A 24 19.99 2.10 -3.62
CA PRO A 24 19.49 1.13 -2.63
C PRO A 24 18.47 0.15 -3.22
N SER A 25 17.68 0.57 -4.22
CA SER A 25 16.71 -0.26 -4.94
C SER A 25 17.32 -1.37 -5.81
N ALA A 26 18.60 -1.29 -6.14
CA ALA A 26 19.33 -2.30 -6.92
C ALA A 26 19.96 -3.39 -6.04
N ILE A 27 19.90 -3.25 -4.70
CA ILE A 27 20.35 -4.25 -3.75
C ILE A 27 19.13 -5.01 -3.23
N ARG A 28 19.17 -6.35 -3.25
CA ARG A 28 18.14 -7.18 -2.61
C ARG A 28 18.26 -7.02 -1.10
N ALA A 29 17.39 -6.19 -0.52
CA ALA A 29 17.48 -5.80 0.88
C ALA A 29 17.36 -6.99 1.84
N ARG A 30 16.69 -8.06 1.43
CA ARG A 30 16.51 -9.30 2.21
C ARG A 30 17.50 -10.43 1.85
N ASP A 31 18.65 -10.10 1.25
CA ASP A 31 19.66 -11.11 0.97
C ASP A 31 20.17 -11.74 2.30
N PRO A 32 20.15 -13.08 2.46
CA PRO A 32 20.57 -13.74 3.69
C PRO A 32 22.02 -13.48 4.10
N SER A 33 22.87 -13.04 3.17
CA SER A 33 24.27 -12.67 3.44
C SER A 33 24.42 -11.34 4.16
N LEU A 34 23.39 -10.48 4.18
CA LEU A 34 23.43 -9.18 4.82
C LEU A 34 23.06 -9.29 6.32
N PRO A 35 23.78 -8.59 7.22
CA PRO A 35 23.37 -8.45 8.62
C PRO A 35 21.99 -7.81 8.76
N PHE A 36 21.24 -8.16 9.80
CA PHE A 36 19.88 -7.67 10.03
C PHE A 36 19.80 -6.14 10.02
N GLU A 37 20.76 -5.46 10.65
CA GLU A 37 20.84 -4.00 10.72
C GLU A 37 20.97 -3.39 9.31
N THR A 38 21.80 -4.00 8.45
CA THR A 38 21.98 -3.56 7.06
C THR A 38 20.73 -3.79 6.23
N GLN A 39 20.07 -4.95 6.39
CA GLN A 39 18.79 -5.23 5.73
C GLN A 39 17.74 -4.19 6.13
N PHE A 40 17.64 -3.88 7.43
CA PHE A 40 16.71 -2.88 7.93
C PHE A 40 17.01 -1.47 7.40
N GLN A 41 18.28 -1.06 7.35
CA GLN A 41 18.65 0.24 6.79
C GLN A 41 18.27 0.35 5.32
N LEU A 42 18.53 -0.69 4.51
CA LEU A 42 18.15 -0.72 3.10
C LEU A 42 16.63 -0.65 2.93
N LEU A 43 15.88 -1.45 3.69
CA LEU A 43 14.41 -1.39 3.69
C LEU A 43 13.89 -0.02 4.13
N ALA A 44 14.48 0.59 5.15
CA ALA A 44 14.08 1.92 5.61
C ALA A 44 14.37 3.00 4.57
N MET A 45 15.51 2.94 3.89
CA MET A 45 15.83 3.86 2.79
C MET A 45 14.84 3.74 1.63
N GLN A 46 14.38 2.52 1.33
CA GLN A 46 13.43 2.25 0.24
C GLN A 46 11.99 2.63 0.63
N TYR A 47 11.55 2.30 1.85
CA TYR A 47 10.13 2.23 2.18
C TYR A 47 9.65 3.24 3.23
N ARG A 48 10.53 3.83 4.04
CA ARG A 48 10.09 4.70 5.17
C ARG A 48 9.17 5.83 4.73
N HIS A 49 9.55 6.54 3.67
CA HIS A 49 8.77 7.68 3.19
C HIS A 49 7.40 7.25 2.65
N VAL A 50 7.36 6.19 1.84
CA VAL A 50 6.11 5.69 1.25
C VAL A 50 5.20 5.03 2.29
N THR A 51 5.74 4.32 3.28
CA THR A 51 4.94 3.81 4.42
C THR A 51 4.31 4.93 5.20
N LEU A 52 5.03 6.04 5.42
CA LEU A 52 4.43 7.18 6.09
C LEU A 52 3.28 7.78 5.27
N GLN A 53 3.47 7.98 3.96
CA GLN A 53 2.40 8.48 3.09
C GLN A 53 1.18 7.55 3.09
N ASP A 54 1.38 6.24 2.98
CA ASP A 54 0.33 5.23 2.95
C ASP A 54 -0.38 5.12 4.33
N ALA A 55 0.38 5.23 5.43
CA ALA A 55 -0.16 5.28 6.78
C ALA A 55 -0.95 6.57 7.04
N LEU A 56 -0.53 7.72 6.47
CA LEU A 56 -1.30 8.97 6.55
C LEU A 56 -2.62 8.86 5.79
N ALA A 57 -2.59 8.31 4.57
CA ALA A 57 -3.81 8.12 3.77
C ALA A 57 -4.82 7.20 4.47
N SER A 58 -4.33 6.17 5.17
CA SER A 58 -5.15 5.23 5.93
C SER A 58 -5.47 5.68 7.37
N GLY A 59 -5.02 6.87 7.80
CA GLY A 59 -5.28 7.42 9.14
C GLY A 59 -4.52 6.75 10.30
N ASN A 60 -3.40 6.08 10.02
CA ASN A 60 -2.55 5.39 11.01
C ASN A 60 -1.17 6.05 11.23
N ALA A 61 -1.01 7.30 10.78
CA ALA A 61 0.15 8.13 11.06
C ALA A 61 -0.27 9.48 11.66
N PHE A 62 0.56 9.99 12.56
CA PHE A 62 0.32 11.21 13.32
C PHE A 62 1.62 11.99 13.48
N TYR A 63 1.50 13.29 13.69
CA TYR A 63 2.66 14.13 13.97
C TYR A 63 3.00 13.98 15.45
N ASP A 64 4.23 13.57 15.77
CA ASP A 64 4.77 13.56 17.13
C ASP A 64 5.41 14.94 17.40
N PRO A 65 4.76 15.81 18.19
CA PRO A 65 5.26 17.16 18.44
C PRO A 65 6.53 17.16 19.29
N LEU A 66 6.79 16.11 20.08
CA LEU A 66 7.99 16.02 20.92
C LEU A 66 9.22 15.67 20.09
N LYS A 67 9.05 14.79 19.10
CA LYS A 67 10.12 14.40 18.17
C LYS A 67 10.17 15.25 16.91
N GLN A 68 9.26 16.22 16.78
CA GLN A 68 9.09 17.07 15.60
C GLN A 68 9.08 16.24 14.30
N SER A 69 8.47 15.05 14.35
CA SER A 69 8.52 14.10 13.25
C SER A 69 7.23 13.30 13.14
N TRP A 70 6.91 12.85 11.94
CA TRP A 70 5.77 11.98 11.74
C TRP A 70 6.09 10.57 12.25
N ALA A 71 5.19 10.04 13.06
CA ALA A 71 5.26 8.70 13.59
C ALA A 71 4.04 7.89 13.13
N ILE A 72 4.25 6.59 12.99
CA ILE A 72 3.18 5.62 12.78
C ILE A 72 2.84 5.09 14.17
N TYR A 73 1.56 5.06 14.51
CA TYR A 73 1.06 4.43 15.72
C TYR A 73 -0.35 3.92 15.46
N THR A 74 -0.59 2.68 15.85
CA THR A 74 -1.89 2.06 15.72
C THR A 74 -2.11 1.08 16.86
N LYS A 75 -3.33 1.06 17.41
CA LYS A 75 -3.77 0.05 18.38
C LYS A 75 -4.24 -1.23 17.69
N ARG A 76 -4.32 -1.22 16.36
CA ARG A 76 -4.79 -2.36 15.56
C ARG A 76 -3.72 -3.45 15.51
N PRO A 77 -4.10 -4.74 15.50
CA PRO A 77 -3.16 -5.82 15.26
C PRO A 77 -2.35 -5.60 13.98
N VAL A 78 -1.09 -6.06 13.97
CA VAL A 78 -0.16 -5.87 12.83
C VAL A 78 -0.75 -6.29 11.49
N ALA A 79 -1.55 -7.36 11.45
CA ALA A 79 -2.20 -7.84 10.24
C ALA A 79 -3.21 -6.82 9.69
N SER A 80 -4.03 -6.23 10.57
CA SER A 80 -5.01 -5.20 10.20
C SER A 80 -4.32 -3.91 9.76
N PHE A 81 -3.28 -3.48 10.47
CA PHE A 81 -2.50 -2.31 10.07
C PHE A 81 -1.85 -2.50 8.69
N LYS A 82 -1.24 -3.66 8.47
CA LYS A 82 -0.64 -4.02 7.19
C LYS A 82 -1.65 -4.02 6.05
N GLY A 83 -2.87 -4.54 6.29
CA GLY A 83 -3.98 -4.46 5.35
C GLY A 83 -4.22 -3.01 4.90
N LEU A 84 -4.46 -2.11 5.85
CA LEU A 84 -4.71 -0.69 5.57
C LEU A 84 -3.57 0.00 4.81
N VAL A 85 -2.32 -0.32 5.13
CA VAL A 85 -1.16 0.22 4.39
C VAL A 85 -1.12 -0.32 2.97
N PHE A 86 -1.45 -1.59 2.74
CA PHE A 86 -1.50 -2.16 1.39
C PHE A 86 -2.64 -1.61 0.54
N GLU A 87 -3.78 -1.28 1.13
CA GLU A 87 -4.89 -0.60 0.45
C GLU A 87 -4.43 0.77 -0.09
N ALA A 88 -3.80 1.57 0.77
CA ALA A 88 -3.26 2.87 0.42
C ALA A 88 -2.14 2.76 -0.63
N MET A 89 -1.24 1.79 -0.46
CA MET A 89 -0.18 1.48 -1.43
C MET A 89 -0.76 1.13 -2.80
N LEU A 90 -1.78 0.27 -2.87
CA LEU A 90 -2.41 -0.10 -4.14
C LEU A 90 -2.99 1.13 -4.86
N ALA A 91 -3.68 2.00 -4.12
CA ALA A 91 -4.21 3.24 -4.68
C ALA A 91 -3.10 4.17 -5.18
N ARG A 92 -1.99 4.27 -4.44
CA ARG A 92 -0.82 5.05 -4.82
C ARG A 92 -0.16 4.49 -6.08
N LEU A 93 0.09 3.19 -6.16
CA LEU A 93 0.68 2.55 -7.35
C LEU A 93 -0.21 2.71 -8.59
N CYS A 94 -1.54 2.68 -8.43
CA CYS A 94 -2.46 2.99 -9.53
C CYS A 94 -2.30 4.43 -10.04
N ARG A 95 -1.94 5.40 -9.18
CA ARG A 95 -1.68 6.80 -9.57
C ARG A 95 -0.28 7.01 -10.13
N GLU A 96 0.74 6.37 -9.55
CA GLU A 96 2.14 6.51 -9.95
C GLU A 96 2.45 5.77 -11.26
N HIS A 97 1.75 4.66 -11.51
CA HIS A 97 1.91 3.83 -12.70
C HIS A 97 0.55 3.61 -13.40
N PRO A 98 -0.10 4.69 -13.89
CA PRO A 98 -1.46 4.62 -14.39
C PRO A 98 -1.58 3.75 -15.66
N ASP A 99 -0.55 3.73 -16.51
CA ASP A 99 -0.58 2.96 -17.77
C ASP A 99 -0.48 1.44 -17.59
N VAL A 100 0.11 1.00 -16.47
CA VAL A 100 0.33 -0.42 -16.19
C VAL A 100 -0.59 -0.87 -15.05
N VAL A 101 -0.31 -0.43 -13.83
CA VAL A 101 -1.03 -0.86 -12.63
C VAL A 101 -2.44 -0.31 -12.62
N GLY A 102 -2.60 1.00 -12.83
CA GLY A 102 -3.91 1.65 -12.85
C GLY A 102 -4.83 1.08 -13.93
N ARG A 103 -4.34 0.99 -15.17
CA ARG A 103 -5.08 0.43 -16.32
C ARG A 103 -5.52 -1.01 -16.08
N ARG A 104 -4.62 -1.87 -15.59
CA ARG A 104 -4.93 -3.28 -15.33
C ARG A 104 -5.91 -3.44 -14.17
N ALA A 105 -5.73 -2.69 -13.09
CA ALA A 105 -6.64 -2.70 -11.94
C ALA A 105 -8.04 -2.24 -12.35
N LEU A 106 -8.14 -1.11 -13.06
CA LEU A 106 -9.40 -0.58 -13.58
C LEU A 106 -10.07 -1.56 -14.55
N ALA A 107 -9.30 -2.13 -15.49
CA ALA A 107 -9.83 -3.12 -16.42
C ALA A 107 -10.42 -4.31 -15.69
N TRP A 108 -9.65 -4.91 -14.78
CA TRP A 108 -10.04 -6.09 -14.04
C TRP A 108 -11.27 -5.85 -13.17
N CYS A 109 -11.30 -4.80 -12.34
CA CYS A 109 -12.43 -4.56 -11.44
C CYS A 109 -13.72 -4.10 -12.14
N THR A 110 -13.62 -3.64 -13.39
CA THR A 110 -14.79 -3.26 -14.22
C THR A 110 -15.20 -4.36 -15.21
N ASN A 111 -14.59 -5.54 -15.16
CA ASN A 111 -14.78 -6.67 -16.10
C ASN A 111 -14.45 -6.31 -17.56
N ARG A 112 -13.50 -5.40 -17.78
CA ARG A 112 -12.99 -5.07 -19.12
C ARG A 112 -11.72 -5.86 -19.40
N THR A 113 -11.50 -6.18 -20.67
CA THR A 113 -10.17 -6.56 -21.12
C THR A 113 -9.26 -5.33 -21.11
N VAL A 114 -7.97 -5.50 -20.79
CA VAL A 114 -7.02 -4.38 -20.65
C VAL A 114 -6.96 -3.51 -21.91
N GLY A 115 -7.02 -4.12 -23.10
CA GLY A 115 -7.03 -3.39 -24.38
C GLY A 115 -8.29 -2.56 -24.66
N ARG A 116 -9.36 -2.72 -23.85
CA ARG A 116 -10.59 -1.92 -23.93
C ARG A 116 -10.60 -0.75 -22.95
N VAL A 117 -9.56 -0.60 -22.12
CA VAL A 117 -9.33 0.59 -21.30
C VAL A 117 -8.43 1.55 -22.07
N THR A 118 -9.05 2.61 -22.58
CA THR A 118 -8.36 3.62 -23.40
C THR A 118 -7.52 4.56 -22.53
N ASP A 119 -6.56 5.25 -23.13
CA ASP A 119 -5.73 6.24 -22.43
C ASP A 119 -6.58 7.36 -21.83
N LYS A 120 -7.66 7.75 -22.53
CA LYS A 120 -8.66 8.69 -22.02
C LYS A 120 -9.28 8.19 -20.71
N MET A 121 -9.69 6.91 -20.65
CA MET A 121 -10.23 6.34 -19.41
C MET A 121 -9.20 6.32 -18.28
N VAL A 122 -7.96 5.95 -18.57
CA VAL A 122 -6.87 5.94 -17.58
C VAL A 122 -6.66 7.34 -16.98
N ASN A 123 -6.74 8.38 -17.80
CA ASN A 123 -6.57 9.77 -17.36
C ASN A 123 -7.79 10.34 -16.62
N GLU A 124 -9.00 9.85 -16.92
CA GLU A 124 -10.24 10.31 -16.28
C GLU A 124 -10.50 9.65 -14.92
N TYR A 125 -10.17 8.37 -14.78
CA TYR A 125 -10.48 7.61 -13.58
C TYR A 125 -9.40 7.77 -12.52
N ILE A 126 -9.78 8.35 -11.38
CA ILE A 126 -8.94 8.62 -10.24
C ILE A 126 -9.13 7.50 -9.20
N PRO A 127 -8.09 6.71 -8.88
CA PRO A 127 -8.15 5.71 -7.82
C PRO A 127 -8.12 6.36 -6.43
N PHE A 128 -8.93 5.82 -5.52
CA PHE A 128 -9.00 6.26 -4.12
C PHE A 128 -9.27 5.08 -3.19
N ILE A 129 -8.90 5.24 -1.93
CA ILE A 129 -9.28 4.29 -0.87
C ILE A 129 -10.54 4.77 -0.17
N THR A 130 -11.48 3.87 0.09
CA THR A 130 -12.80 4.22 0.67
C THR A 130 -12.71 4.72 2.11
N ALA A 131 -11.63 4.39 2.82
CA ALA A 131 -11.34 4.85 4.17
C ALA A 131 -10.52 6.16 4.25
N ASP A 132 -10.23 6.85 3.13
CA ASP A 132 -9.47 8.11 3.14
C ASP A 132 -10.32 9.27 3.68
N SER A 133 -10.03 9.72 4.89
CA SER A 133 -10.76 10.82 5.54
C SER A 133 -10.70 12.14 4.77
N ARG A 134 -9.71 12.34 3.88
CA ARG A 134 -9.63 13.54 3.04
C ARG A 134 -10.77 13.64 2.05
N LEU A 135 -11.44 12.53 1.72
CA LEU A 135 -12.63 12.51 0.87
C LEU A 135 -13.77 13.30 1.49
N GLN A 136 -13.95 13.22 2.81
CA GLN A 136 -15.01 13.91 3.56
C GLN A 136 -14.91 15.44 3.42
N ASN A 137 -13.69 15.95 3.31
CA ASN A 137 -13.41 17.39 3.24
C ASN A 137 -13.60 17.98 1.85
N ARG A 138 -14.01 17.17 0.86
CA ARG A 138 -14.20 17.59 -0.53
C ARG A 138 -15.66 17.37 -0.95
N PRO A 139 -16.43 18.43 -1.26
CA PRO A 139 -17.85 18.30 -1.59
C PRO A 139 -18.16 17.27 -2.69
N LEU A 140 -17.30 17.18 -3.70
CA LEU A 140 -17.46 16.24 -4.83
C LEU A 140 -17.30 14.76 -4.43
N THR A 141 -16.49 14.46 -3.40
CA THR A 141 -16.12 13.07 -3.05
C THR A 141 -16.54 12.69 -1.63
N ALA A 142 -17.21 13.58 -0.89
CA ALA A 142 -17.58 13.35 0.50
C ALA A 142 -18.43 12.08 0.69
N THR A 143 -19.31 11.80 -0.27
CA THR A 143 -20.16 10.59 -0.28
C THR A 143 -19.40 9.30 -0.57
N PHE A 144 -18.15 9.39 -1.03
CA PHE A 144 -17.31 8.22 -1.31
C PHE A 144 -16.54 7.73 -0.08
N TYR A 145 -16.49 8.52 0.99
CA TYR A 145 -15.95 8.07 2.26
C TYR A 145 -16.88 7.02 2.88
N ASN A 146 -16.43 5.78 2.87
CA ASN A 146 -17.16 4.65 3.44
C ASN A 146 -16.18 3.59 3.96
N PRO A 147 -15.70 3.73 5.21
CA PRO A 147 -14.78 2.75 5.80
C PRO A 147 -15.44 1.38 6.06
N GLY A 148 -16.76 1.27 5.96
CA GLY A 148 -17.50 0.00 6.02
C GLY A 148 -17.76 -0.62 4.65
N SER A 149 -17.23 -0.03 3.58
CA SER A 149 -17.38 -0.53 2.22
C SER A 149 -16.78 -1.94 2.07
N PRO A 150 -17.37 -2.83 1.24
CA PRO A 150 -16.73 -4.07 0.82
C PRO A 150 -15.64 -3.87 -0.23
N PHE A 151 -15.28 -2.62 -0.51
CA PHE A 151 -14.18 -2.23 -1.40
C PHE A 151 -13.20 -1.41 -0.61
N ASP A 152 -11.93 -1.75 -0.70
CA ASP A 152 -10.86 -0.92 -0.14
C ASP A 152 -10.43 0.13 -1.16
N LEU A 153 -10.31 -0.26 -2.43
CA LEU A 153 -9.97 0.60 -3.56
C LEU A 153 -11.16 0.73 -4.50
N GLN A 154 -11.45 1.96 -4.93
CA GLN A 154 -12.37 2.24 -6.03
C GLN A 154 -11.80 3.31 -6.97
N PHE A 155 -12.49 3.52 -8.08
CA PHE A 155 -12.18 4.54 -9.06
C PHE A 155 -13.38 5.46 -9.24
N TYR A 156 -13.16 6.76 -9.34
CA TYR A 156 -14.19 7.71 -9.74
C TYR A 156 -13.70 8.57 -10.90
N ARG A 157 -14.61 9.15 -11.65
CA ARG A 157 -14.31 10.23 -12.60
C ARG A 157 -15.28 11.39 -12.38
N VAL A 158 -14.93 12.56 -12.91
CA VAL A 158 -15.86 13.68 -12.99
C VAL A 158 -16.49 13.65 -14.38
N ASN A 159 -17.81 13.55 -14.44
CA ASN A 159 -18.52 13.51 -15.70
C ASN A 159 -18.66 14.91 -16.33
N GLU A 160 -19.23 14.97 -17.53
CA GLU A 160 -19.39 16.23 -18.27
C GLU A 160 -20.29 17.25 -17.56
N ALA A 161 -21.17 16.81 -16.66
CA ALA A 161 -22.00 17.66 -15.82
C ALA A 161 -21.27 18.16 -14.56
N GLY A 162 -19.99 17.82 -14.37
CA GLY A 162 -19.19 18.20 -13.21
C GLY A 162 -19.47 17.37 -11.95
N ALA A 163 -20.26 16.29 -12.06
CA ALA A 163 -20.55 15.41 -10.93
C ALA A 163 -19.54 14.26 -10.86
N ALA A 164 -19.12 13.90 -9.65
CA ALA A 164 -18.28 12.74 -9.44
C ALA A 164 -19.10 11.44 -9.52
N GLU A 165 -18.63 10.47 -10.31
CA GLU A 165 -19.28 9.17 -10.48
C GLU A 165 -18.28 8.02 -10.28
N LEU A 166 -18.74 6.98 -9.58
CA LEU A 166 -17.95 5.78 -9.36
C LEU A 166 -17.93 4.88 -10.60
N ALA A 167 -16.78 4.24 -10.83
CA ALA A 167 -16.65 3.21 -11.84
C ALA A 167 -17.63 2.05 -11.59
N ARG A 168 -18.15 1.48 -12.67
CA ARG A 168 -19.10 0.37 -12.64
C ARG A 168 -18.61 -0.80 -13.49
N GLN A 169 -19.01 -2.00 -13.10
CA GLN A 169 -18.81 -3.20 -13.91
C GLN A 169 -19.66 -3.11 -15.18
N VAL A 170 -19.06 -3.45 -16.32
CA VAL A 170 -19.70 -3.27 -17.62
C VAL A 170 -20.93 -4.18 -17.79
N ASP A 171 -20.88 -5.39 -17.25
CA ASP A 171 -21.91 -6.40 -17.50
C ASP A 171 -23.13 -6.25 -16.57
N THR A 172 -22.91 -5.75 -15.35
CA THR A 172 -23.95 -5.70 -14.29
C THR A 172 -24.40 -4.29 -13.94
N GLY A 173 -23.59 -3.27 -14.25
CA GLY A 173 -23.79 -1.90 -13.77
C GLY A 173 -23.55 -1.71 -12.26
N ALA A 174 -23.14 -2.77 -11.53
CA ALA A 174 -22.78 -2.68 -10.12
C ALA A 174 -21.52 -1.83 -9.92
N LEU A 175 -21.33 -1.32 -8.70
CA LEU A 175 -20.11 -0.57 -8.36
C LEU A 175 -18.88 -1.47 -8.54
N ALA A 176 -17.85 -0.92 -9.18
CA ALA A 176 -16.56 -1.56 -9.34
C ALA A 176 -15.64 -1.17 -8.17
N GLY A 177 -14.84 -2.13 -7.71
CA GLY A 177 -13.90 -1.92 -6.63
C GLY A 177 -13.05 -3.16 -6.39
N ILE A 178 -11.98 -3.00 -5.63
CA ILE A 178 -11.06 -4.07 -5.25
C ILE A 178 -11.02 -4.14 -3.73
N GLN A 179 -11.16 -5.35 -3.20
CA GLN A 179 -10.83 -5.68 -1.82
C GLN A 179 -9.40 -6.23 -1.79
N ALA A 180 -8.49 -5.57 -1.10
CA ALA A 180 -7.13 -6.06 -0.87
C ALA A 180 -7.10 -6.99 0.36
N LYS A 181 -6.40 -8.13 0.26
CA LYS A 181 -6.23 -9.08 1.35
C LYS A 181 -4.77 -9.42 1.55
N ALA A 182 -4.25 -9.08 2.73
CA ALA A 182 -2.90 -9.38 3.17
C ALA A 182 -2.88 -10.59 4.12
N ILE A 183 -3.43 -11.70 3.66
CA ILE A 183 -3.55 -12.94 4.43
C ILE A 183 -2.49 -13.96 3.98
N GLN A 184 -2.18 -14.91 4.85
CA GLN A 184 -1.25 -16.04 4.60
C GLN A 184 -1.83 -17.32 5.26
N GLY A 185 -3.15 -17.48 5.15
CA GLY A 185 -3.96 -18.50 5.81
C GLY A 185 -5.45 -18.14 5.76
N ASP A 186 -6.30 -19.14 6.00
CA ASP A 186 -7.77 -19.01 6.03
C ASP A 186 -8.38 -18.45 4.74
N GLU A 187 -7.77 -18.74 3.59
CA GLU A 187 -8.20 -18.27 2.27
C GLU A 187 -9.66 -18.61 1.97
N ARG A 188 -10.13 -19.76 2.48
CA ARG A 188 -11.53 -20.17 2.28
C ARG A 188 -12.50 -19.17 2.90
N SER A 189 -12.36 -18.88 4.20
CA SER A 189 -13.30 -18.00 4.91
C SER A 189 -13.06 -16.52 4.62
N GLU A 190 -11.82 -16.10 4.37
CA GLU A 190 -11.47 -14.69 4.20
C GLU A 190 -11.56 -14.19 2.75
N VAL A 191 -11.50 -15.09 1.76
CA VAL A 191 -11.51 -14.76 0.33
C VAL A 191 -12.59 -15.52 -0.42
N ILE A 192 -12.55 -16.85 -0.43
CA ILE A 192 -13.39 -17.66 -1.31
C ILE A 192 -14.88 -17.53 -0.95
N ASP A 193 -15.26 -17.78 0.30
CA ASP A 193 -16.66 -17.73 0.73
C ASP A 193 -17.27 -16.32 0.56
N PRO A 194 -16.55 -15.22 0.88
CA PRO A 194 -17.00 -13.86 0.54
C PRO A 194 -17.16 -13.57 -0.96
N VAL A 195 -16.31 -14.14 -1.82
CA VAL A 195 -16.46 -14.00 -3.28
C VAL A 195 -17.66 -14.79 -3.78
N LEU A 196 -17.84 -16.03 -3.33
CA LEU A 196 -18.96 -16.88 -3.71
C LEU A 196 -20.32 -16.31 -3.24
N SER A 197 -20.36 -15.70 -2.07
CA SER A 197 -21.56 -15.02 -1.55
C SER A 197 -21.83 -13.66 -2.20
N GLY A 198 -20.94 -13.18 -3.07
CA GLY A 198 -21.07 -11.87 -3.74
C GLY A 198 -20.75 -10.68 -2.85
N ARG A 199 -20.25 -10.90 -1.62
CA ARG A 199 -19.82 -9.82 -0.73
C ARG A 199 -18.63 -9.05 -1.31
N TYR A 200 -17.66 -9.75 -1.89
CA TYR A 200 -16.54 -9.15 -2.59
C TYR A 200 -16.63 -9.45 -4.10
N PRO A 201 -16.72 -8.43 -4.97
CA PRO A 201 -16.75 -8.63 -6.40
C PRO A 201 -15.37 -8.95 -6.97
N HIS A 202 -14.31 -8.32 -6.43
CA HIS A 202 -12.93 -8.54 -6.87
C HIS A 202 -11.99 -8.49 -5.66
N VAL A 203 -11.16 -9.52 -5.49
CA VAL A 203 -10.22 -9.65 -4.37
C VAL A 203 -8.79 -9.77 -4.86
N LEU A 204 -7.93 -8.85 -4.42
CA LEU A 204 -6.49 -8.91 -4.65
C LEU A 204 -5.81 -9.51 -3.42
N THR A 205 -5.30 -10.72 -3.55
CA THR A 205 -4.44 -11.32 -2.51
C THR A 205 -3.02 -10.76 -2.66
N MET A 206 -2.37 -10.38 -1.57
CA MET A 206 -1.09 -9.65 -1.62
C MET A 206 0.14 -10.51 -1.33
N LEU A 207 0.01 -11.52 -0.46
CA LEU A 207 1.17 -12.15 0.18
C LEU A 207 1.39 -13.60 -0.28
N LYS A 208 2.65 -14.04 -0.17
CA LYS A 208 3.03 -15.46 -0.21
C LYS A 208 3.06 -16.07 1.17
N HIS A 209 2.68 -17.34 1.28
CA HIS A 209 2.91 -18.13 2.48
C HIS A 209 4.40 -18.36 2.71
N LYS A 210 4.75 -18.81 3.93
CA LYS A 210 6.12 -19.20 4.29
C LYS A 210 6.70 -20.29 3.37
N THR A 211 5.83 -21.11 2.75
CA THR A 211 6.20 -22.14 1.76
C THR A 211 6.62 -21.56 0.41
N GLY A 212 6.39 -20.26 0.17
CA GLY A 212 6.63 -19.58 -1.10
C GLY A 212 5.43 -19.57 -2.05
N GLU A 213 4.39 -20.35 -1.75
CA GLU A 213 3.13 -20.36 -2.52
C GLU A 213 2.35 -19.05 -2.27
N HIS A 214 1.81 -18.44 -3.32
CA HIS A 214 1.00 -17.22 -3.19
C HIS A 214 -0.43 -17.56 -2.74
N SER A 215 -1.08 -16.73 -1.91
CA SER A 215 -2.45 -17.01 -1.45
C SER A 215 -3.47 -17.17 -2.59
N TYR A 216 -3.26 -16.49 -3.72
CA TYR A 216 -3.99 -16.76 -4.98
C TYR A 216 -3.91 -18.23 -5.43
N GLU A 217 -2.72 -18.83 -5.41
CA GLU A 217 -2.52 -20.23 -5.82
C GLU A 217 -3.20 -21.20 -4.86
N VAL A 218 -3.17 -20.87 -3.56
CA VAL A 218 -3.94 -21.59 -2.54
C VAL A 218 -5.44 -21.49 -2.82
N CYS A 219 -5.95 -20.29 -3.14
CA CYS A 219 -7.36 -20.09 -3.51
C CYS A 219 -7.74 -20.95 -4.72
N ARG A 220 -6.91 -20.95 -5.77
CA ARG A 220 -7.12 -21.76 -6.98
C ARG A 220 -7.21 -23.26 -6.67
N ARG A 221 -6.30 -23.76 -5.83
CA ARG A 221 -6.29 -25.17 -5.40
C ARG A 221 -7.53 -25.51 -4.58
N LEU A 222 -7.95 -24.63 -3.66
CA LEU A 222 -9.15 -24.82 -2.85
C LEU A 222 -10.43 -24.82 -3.71
N LEU A 223 -10.58 -23.86 -4.62
CA LEU A 223 -11.72 -23.81 -5.56
C LEU A 223 -11.80 -25.07 -6.43
N THR A 224 -10.66 -25.54 -6.94
CA THR A 224 -10.59 -26.80 -7.70
C THR A 224 -11.05 -27.98 -6.85
N ALA A 225 -10.57 -28.08 -5.62
CA ALA A 225 -10.95 -29.16 -4.70
C ALA A 225 -12.44 -29.10 -4.32
N MET A 226 -12.99 -27.90 -4.08
CA MET A 226 -14.42 -27.71 -3.79
C MET A 226 -15.29 -28.12 -4.98
N SER A 227 -14.87 -27.79 -6.20
CA SER A 227 -15.57 -28.22 -7.42
C SER A 227 -15.53 -29.74 -7.60
N GLN A 228 -14.38 -30.38 -7.36
CA GLN A 228 -14.23 -31.84 -7.44
C GLN A 228 -15.06 -32.58 -6.40
N LYS A 229 -15.25 -31.99 -5.21
CA LYS A 229 -16.09 -32.53 -4.14
C LYS A 229 -17.59 -32.28 -4.34
N GLY A 230 -17.97 -31.48 -5.33
CA GLY A 230 -19.37 -31.09 -5.57
C GLY A 230 -19.91 -30.04 -4.59
N GLU A 231 -19.04 -29.34 -3.84
CA GLU A 231 -19.45 -28.24 -2.96
C GLU A 231 -19.93 -27.02 -3.77
N ILE A 232 -19.36 -26.83 -4.96
CA ILE A 232 -19.70 -25.77 -5.94
C ILE A 232 -19.63 -26.33 -7.36
N THR A 233 -20.30 -25.67 -8.31
CA THR A 233 -20.19 -26.02 -9.73
C THR A 233 -18.84 -25.58 -10.32
N HIS A 234 -18.44 -26.19 -11.44
CA HIS A 234 -17.23 -25.79 -12.16
C HIS A 234 -17.28 -24.32 -12.63
N GLU A 235 -18.45 -23.86 -13.08
CA GLU A 235 -18.69 -22.49 -13.51
C GLU A 235 -18.53 -21.50 -12.34
N GLN A 236 -19.10 -21.82 -11.17
CA GLN A 236 -18.92 -21.01 -9.95
C GLN A 236 -17.45 -20.92 -9.54
N ALA A 237 -16.71 -22.02 -9.65
CA ALA A 237 -15.28 -22.03 -9.34
C ALA A 237 -14.47 -21.15 -10.30
N LEU A 238 -14.75 -21.21 -11.59
CA LEU A 238 -14.07 -20.40 -12.61
C LEU A 238 -14.42 -18.91 -12.47
N ASP A 239 -15.69 -18.59 -12.25
CA ASP A 239 -16.15 -17.22 -12.02
C ASP A 239 -15.53 -16.63 -10.75
N ALA A 240 -15.49 -17.38 -9.65
CA ALA A 240 -14.81 -16.96 -8.43
C ALA A 240 -13.31 -16.75 -8.65
N LEU A 241 -12.65 -17.62 -9.43
CA LEU A 241 -11.23 -17.49 -9.73
C LEU A 241 -10.94 -16.23 -10.56
N ASN A 242 -11.78 -15.88 -11.54
CA ASN A 242 -11.63 -14.66 -12.34
C ASN A 242 -11.75 -13.38 -11.49
N ARG A 243 -12.49 -13.47 -10.38
CA ARG A 243 -12.69 -12.42 -9.39
C ARG A 243 -11.60 -12.37 -8.32
N ILE A 244 -10.64 -13.29 -8.30
CA ILE A 244 -9.50 -13.28 -7.38
C ILE A 244 -8.21 -13.07 -8.18
N THR A 245 -7.31 -12.21 -7.73
CA THR A 245 -6.03 -11.98 -8.42
C THR A 245 -4.86 -11.77 -7.45
N TYR A 246 -3.68 -11.50 -8.03
CA TYR A 246 -2.41 -11.32 -7.34
C TYR A 246 -1.61 -10.14 -7.95
N PRO A 247 -0.59 -9.59 -7.25
CA PRO A 247 0.06 -8.33 -7.65
C PRO A 247 0.69 -8.39 -9.05
N GLY A 248 1.31 -9.51 -9.39
CA GLY A 248 1.94 -9.73 -10.71
C GLY A 248 0.97 -9.62 -11.88
N ALA A 249 -0.29 -10.02 -11.71
CA ALA A 249 -1.31 -9.85 -12.75
C ALA A 249 -1.59 -8.37 -13.06
N LEU A 250 -1.51 -7.51 -12.03
CA LEU A 250 -1.64 -6.06 -12.16
C LEU A 250 -0.33 -5.37 -12.60
N GLY A 251 0.76 -6.11 -12.78
CA GLY A 251 2.07 -5.55 -13.13
C GLY A 251 2.86 -5.02 -11.94
N ILE A 252 2.52 -5.47 -10.72
CA ILE A 252 3.26 -5.15 -9.50
C ILE A 252 4.21 -6.31 -9.19
N ASP A 253 5.49 -6.00 -8.95
CA ASP A 253 6.48 -7.01 -8.59
C ASP A 253 6.17 -7.62 -7.21
N GLN A 254 6.18 -8.95 -7.11
CA GLN A 254 5.92 -9.61 -5.84
C GLN A 254 7.05 -9.37 -4.82
N GLY A 255 8.30 -9.24 -5.27
CA GLY A 255 9.43 -8.93 -4.40
C GLY A 255 9.24 -7.61 -3.67
N TYR A 256 8.79 -6.57 -4.38
CA TYR A 256 8.39 -5.30 -3.79
C TYR A 256 7.34 -5.46 -2.68
N ILE A 257 6.30 -6.27 -2.89
CA ILE A 257 5.24 -6.51 -1.89
C ILE A 257 5.79 -7.21 -0.64
N GLU A 258 6.63 -8.23 -0.81
CA GLU A 258 7.23 -8.98 0.28
C GLU A 258 8.23 -8.15 1.10
N ASP A 259 9.06 -7.35 0.42
CA ASP A 259 10.02 -6.45 1.07
C ASP A 259 9.28 -5.34 1.84
N TYR A 260 8.21 -4.79 1.24
CA TYR A 260 7.37 -3.79 1.91
C TYR A 260 6.64 -4.37 3.12
N SER A 261 6.08 -5.57 3.00
CA SER A 261 5.48 -6.33 4.11
C SER A 261 6.44 -6.51 5.28
N GLU A 262 7.70 -6.81 4.98
CA GLU A 262 8.73 -7.02 5.99
C GLU A 262 9.13 -5.71 6.67
N TYR A 263 9.29 -4.63 5.89
CA TYR A 263 9.53 -3.31 6.46
C TYR A 263 8.41 -2.88 7.42
N ILE A 264 7.14 -3.10 7.05
CA ILE A 264 5.99 -2.84 7.92
C ILE A 264 6.06 -3.67 9.21
N ASN A 265 6.39 -4.96 9.12
CA ASN A 265 6.54 -5.84 10.29
C ASN A 265 7.60 -5.32 11.27
N ILE A 266 8.78 -4.99 10.77
CA ILE A 266 9.91 -4.52 11.59
C ILE A 266 9.55 -3.18 12.23
N SER A 267 9.00 -2.25 11.44
CA SER A 267 8.60 -0.92 11.92
C SER A 267 7.52 -0.99 13.00
N TYR A 268 6.51 -1.86 12.82
CA TYR A 268 5.45 -2.07 13.82
C TYR A 268 6.01 -2.63 15.14
N LYS A 269 6.91 -3.62 15.08
CA LYS A 269 7.54 -4.18 16.29
C LYS A 269 8.36 -3.15 17.07
N GLN A 270 9.06 -2.26 16.38
CA GLN A 270 9.83 -1.18 17.01
C GLN A 270 8.91 -0.13 17.66
N GLN A 271 7.71 0.12 17.12
CA GLN A 271 6.71 1.00 17.75
C GLN A 271 6.15 0.45 19.06
N VAL A 272 5.85 -0.86 19.12
CA VAL A 272 5.30 -1.50 20.33
C VAL A 272 6.27 -1.43 21.52
N GLN A 273 7.56 -1.20 21.27
CA GLN A 273 8.57 -0.98 22.32
C GLN A 273 8.57 0.44 22.91
N LEU A 274 7.90 1.41 22.27
CA LEU A 274 7.73 2.78 22.78
C LEU A 274 6.41 2.84 23.59
N ARG A 275 6.53 3.19 24.88
CA ARG A 275 5.64 2.87 26.02
C ARG A 275 4.20 3.49 26.03
N SER A 276 3.38 2.92 26.93
CA SER A 276 1.93 3.14 27.17
C SER A 276 1.52 4.46 27.83
N ASP A 277 2.47 5.20 28.38
CA ASP A 277 2.32 6.45 29.13
C ASP A 277 2.12 7.70 28.24
N TYR A 278 2.46 7.61 26.96
CA TYR A 278 2.24 8.69 25.96
C TYR A 278 0.80 8.72 25.40
N ILE A 279 0.01 7.68 25.66
CA ILE A 279 -1.25 7.39 24.96
C ILE A 279 -2.41 8.28 25.44
N GLU A 280 -2.42 8.68 26.72
CA GLU A 280 -3.54 9.45 27.31
C GLU A 280 -3.44 10.95 27.04
N ALA A 281 -2.23 11.52 26.96
CA ALA A 281 -2.04 12.95 26.71
C ALA A 281 -2.37 13.35 25.27
N ILE A 282 -2.09 12.47 24.29
CA ILE A 282 -2.26 12.76 22.86
C ILE A 282 -3.72 12.57 22.40
N ALA A 283 -4.46 11.65 23.04
CA ALA A 283 -5.86 11.39 22.70
C ALA A 283 -6.80 12.57 23.02
N LEU A 284 -6.43 13.41 24.00
CA LEU A 284 -7.20 14.61 24.38
C LEU A 284 -6.98 15.80 23.44
N GLU A 285 -5.81 15.92 22.81
CA GLU A 285 -5.45 17.11 22.02
C GLU A 285 -6.00 17.06 20.58
N VAL A 286 -6.19 15.85 20.03
CA VAL A 286 -6.64 15.62 18.64
C VAL A 286 -8.13 15.95 18.44
N SER A 287 -8.94 15.96 19.49
CA SER A 287 -10.37 16.31 19.39
C SER A 287 -10.67 17.81 19.38
N GLU A 288 -9.73 18.69 19.80
CA GLU A 288 -10.07 20.09 20.07
C GLU A 288 -9.42 21.15 19.16
N ASN A 289 -8.33 20.89 18.42
CA ASN A 289 -7.51 22.00 17.85
C ASN A 289 -7.04 21.91 16.38
N LEU A 290 -7.77 21.25 15.47
CA LEU A 290 -7.42 21.25 14.04
C LEU A 290 -8.42 22.04 13.18
N THR A 291 -8.02 23.22 12.71
CA THR A 291 -8.74 23.97 11.66
C THR A 291 -8.01 23.89 10.32
N THR A 292 -8.78 23.65 9.25
CA THR A 292 -8.28 23.57 7.86
C THR A 292 -7.94 24.95 7.30
N SER A 293 -6.70 25.12 6.80
CA SER A 293 -6.33 26.33 6.04
C SER A 293 -6.82 26.27 4.59
N PRO A 294 -6.94 27.42 3.87
CA PRO A 294 -7.45 27.47 2.49
C PRO A 294 -6.61 26.74 1.42
N GLY A 295 -5.54 26.03 1.81
CA GLY A 295 -4.72 25.18 0.93
C GLY A 295 -4.79 23.69 1.26
N GLY A 296 -5.68 23.24 2.15
CA GLY A 296 -5.81 21.83 2.52
C GLY A 296 -4.68 21.29 3.41
N ILE A 297 -3.79 22.16 3.89
CA ILE A 297 -2.83 21.85 4.94
C ILE A 297 -3.57 21.99 6.29
N LEU A 298 -3.55 20.92 7.09
CA LEU A 298 -3.94 20.97 8.49
C LEU A 298 -2.88 21.75 9.26
N VAL A 299 -3.27 22.89 9.80
CA VAL A 299 -2.39 23.75 10.61
C VAL A 299 -3.00 23.78 12.01
N PRO A 300 -2.19 23.70 13.09
CA PRO A 300 -2.71 23.94 14.44
C PRO A 300 -3.46 25.28 14.46
N ALA A 301 -4.64 25.32 15.09
CA ALA A 301 -5.35 26.58 15.29
C ALA A 301 -4.39 27.57 15.98
N ARG A 302 -4.23 28.78 15.42
CA ARG A 302 -3.44 29.83 16.07
C ARG A 302 -4.02 30.06 17.47
N GLN A 303 -3.29 29.65 18.50
CA GLN A 303 -3.48 30.25 19.81
C GLN A 303 -2.92 31.66 19.74
N ASP A 304 -3.79 32.65 19.76
CA ASP A 304 -3.36 34.02 20.03
C ASP A 304 -2.73 34.03 21.41
N LEU A 305 -1.46 34.42 21.46
CA LEU A 305 -0.76 34.71 22.71
C LEU A 305 -1.47 35.88 23.37
N ILE A 306 -2.34 35.59 24.33
CA ILE A 306 -2.79 36.59 25.31
C ILE A 306 -1.58 36.89 26.18
N LEU A 307 -0.85 37.94 25.81
CA LEU A 307 0.16 38.50 26.70
C LEU A 307 -0.55 39.08 27.93
N PRO A 308 -0.07 38.83 29.15
CA PRO A 308 -0.63 39.46 30.34
C PRO A 308 -0.50 40.99 30.21
N PRO A 309 -1.45 41.77 30.77
CA PRO A 309 -1.36 43.22 30.77
C PRO A 309 -0.03 43.62 31.43
N THR A 310 0.79 44.33 30.67
CA THR A 310 2.08 44.88 31.10
C THR A 310 1.91 45.68 32.38
N LEU A 311 2.68 45.33 33.41
CA LEU A 311 3.05 46.23 34.52
C LEU A 311 4.24 47.09 34.11
#